data_AF-A0A925H4H1-F1
#
_entry.id   AF-A0A925H4H1-F1
#
_cell.length_a   1.000
_cell.length_b   1.000
_cell.length_c   1.000
_cell.angle_alpha   90.00
_cell.angle_beta   90.00
_cell.angle_gamma   90.00
#
_symmetry.space_group_name_H-M   'P 1'
#
loop_
_entity.id
_entity.type
_entity.pdbx_description
1 polymer ?
#
loop_
_entity_poly.entity_id
_entity_poly.type
_entity_poly.pdbx_seq_one_letter_code
_entity_poly.pdbx_strand_id
1 'polypeptide(L)'
;MKKVLTSAILTLGLAASFAVSAQQTTDAPQAQGAPQAEGQGRRMRGMRGGKHRGMRKHGRGMRAFGQLNLTDAQKERMRSIHEGARQGTQARREELRQIFMTKRQGGQLTPEQEARARQLRDELREARQRTHNDALGVLTTEQSAQLDKMKQEHKARREEMRKRRGEMRSRREQMREGTGQPPQQ
;
A
#
# COMPACT_ATOMS: atom_id res chain seq x y z
N MET A 1 -42.43 15.89 28.39
CA MET A 1 -41.88 15.98 29.77
C MET A 1 -41.29 14.60 30.09
N LYS A 2 -40.03 14.35 30.44
CA LYS A 2 -38.89 15.15 30.94
C LYS A 2 -37.60 14.53 30.35
N LYS A 3 -36.65 15.36 29.90
CA LYS A 3 -35.29 14.95 29.54
C LYS A 3 -34.46 14.97 30.83
N VAL A 4 -33.67 13.94 31.10
CA VAL A 4 -32.68 13.98 32.19
C VAL A 4 -31.30 13.77 31.57
N LEU A 5 -30.56 14.87 31.49
CA LEU A 5 -29.15 14.96 31.19
C LEU A 5 -28.38 14.71 32.50
N THR A 6 -27.52 13.72 32.54
CA THR A 6 -26.49 13.58 33.59
C THR A 6 -25.16 13.32 32.91
N SER A 7 -24.48 14.43 32.67
CA SER A 7 -23.07 14.57 32.37
C SER A 7 -22.23 14.14 33.57
N ALA A 8 -21.34 13.16 33.40
CA ALA A 8 -20.23 12.91 34.31
C ALA A 8 -18.93 13.04 33.52
N ILE A 9 -18.27 14.17 33.71
CA ILE A 9 -16.92 14.48 33.26
C ILE A 9 -15.99 13.72 34.19
N LEU A 10 -15.18 12.80 33.66
CA LEU A 10 -14.07 12.21 34.41
C LEU A 10 -12.79 12.38 33.60
N THR A 11 -12.13 13.51 33.85
CA THR A 11 -10.76 13.82 33.42
C THR A 11 -9.78 13.03 34.28
N LEU A 12 -9.15 12.00 33.71
CA LEU A 12 -7.93 11.42 34.24
C LEU A 12 -6.77 11.79 33.32
N GLY A 13 -5.89 12.66 33.83
CA GLY A 13 -4.63 13.03 33.21
C GLY A 13 -3.44 12.35 33.89
N LEU A 14 -2.26 12.57 33.26
CA LEU A 14 -0.89 12.23 33.67
C LEU A 14 -0.50 10.74 33.58
N ALA A 15 0.68 10.33 33.08
CA ALA A 15 1.86 11.05 32.61
C ALA A 15 2.66 10.15 31.65
N ALA A 16 3.17 10.69 30.55
CA ALA A 16 4.08 9.99 29.63
C ALA A 16 5.53 10.30 30.03
N SER A 17 6.26 9.31 30.51
CA SER A 17 7.71 9.39 30.72
C SER A 17 8.43 8.93 29.45
N PHE A 18 9.03 9.86 28.72
CA PHE A 18 9.91 9.56 27.60
C PHE A 18 11.35 9.46 28.10
N ALA A 19 11.90 8.25 28.10
CA ALA A 19 13.34 8.04 28.26
C ALA A 19 14.01 8.21 26.89
N VAL A 20 14.87 9.23 26.78
CA VAL A 20 15.78 9.46 25.66
C VAL A 20 17.01 8.58 25.88
N SER A 21 17.23 7.59 25.02
CA SER A 21 18.50 6.85 24.95
C SER A 21 19.29 7.30 23.73
N ALA A 22 20.46 7.89 23.99
CA ALA A 22 21.38 8.47 23.03
C ALA A 22 22.02 7.43 22.10
N GLN A 23 22.23 7.84 20.85
CA GLN A 23 23.01 7.15 19.82
C GLN A 23 24.49 7.04 20.20
N GLN A 24 25.07 5.85 20.06
CA GLN A 24 26.49 5.66 19.81
C GLN A 24 26.64 5.18 18.37
N THR A 25 27.15 6.06 17.51
CA THR A 25 27.65 5.76 16.18
C THR A 25 29.09 5.28 16.29
N THR A 26 29.35 4.05 15.86
CA THR A 26 30.71 3.54 15.61
C THR A 26 31.05 3.76 14.13
N ASP A 27 32.03 4.63 13.91
CA ASP A 27 32.78 4.75 12.66
C ASP A 27 33.64 3.49 12.42
N ALA A 28 33.66 3.00 11.18
CA ALA A 28 34.72 2.13 10.66
C ALA A 28 34.87 2.33 9.14
N PRO A 29 36.10 2.18 8.59
CA PRO A 29 36.59 2.98 7.46
C PRO A 29 36.41 2.36 6.07
N GLN A 30 36.54 3.25 5.07
CA GLN A 30 36.63 3.00 3.62
C GLN A 30 37.80 2.07 3.25
N ALA A 31 37.55 1.14 2.33
CA ALA A 31 38.58 0.51 1.51
C ALA A 31 38.21 0.66 0.02
N GLN A 32 39.14 1.26 -0.73
CA GLN A 32 39.11 1.50 -2.16
C GLN A 32 39.70 0.31 -2.94
N GLY A 33 39.18 0.04 -4.15
CA GLY A 33 40.03 -0.12 -5.34
C GLY A 33 40.32 -1.53 -5.92
N ALA A 34 39.56 -1.87 -6.98
CA ALA A 34 39.99 -2.50 -8.27
C ALA A 34 40.46 -3.99 -8.30
N PRO A 35 40.35 -4.71 -9.46
CA PRO A 35 40.23 -4.23 -10.84
C PRO A 35 39.06 -4.76 -11.70
N GLN A 36 38.84 -4.03 -12.80
CA GLN A 36 37.98 -4.33 -13.94
C GLN A 36 38.45 -5.58 -14.68
N ALA A 37 37.51 -6.47 -15.02
CA ALA A 37 37.71 -7.50 -16.03
C ALA A 37 36.72 -7.26 -17.17
N GLU A 38 37.27 -6.95 -18.34
CA GLU A 38 36.58 -6.82 -19.61
C GLU A 38 35.98 -8.16 -20.05
N GLY A 39 34.66 -8.19 -20.20
CA GLY A 39 33.91 -9.30 -20.77
C GLY A 39 33.11 -8.85 -21.98
N GLN A 40 33.80 -8.51 -23.07
CA GLN A 40 33.17 -8.26 -24.37
C GLN A 40 32.80 -9.62 -24.99
N GLY A 41 31.52 -9.98 -24.92
CA GLY A 41 31.04 -11.28 -25.38
C GLY A 41 29.55 -11.31 -25.70
N ARG A 42 29.22 -10.95 -26.95
CA ARG A 42 28.13 -11.48 -27.79
C ARG A 42 26.86 -11.96 -27.09
N ARG A 43 25.73 -11.27 -27.36
CA ARG A 43 24.53 -11.79 -28.06
C ARG A 43 23.33 -10.86 -27.82
N MET A 44 23.11 -9.93 -28.75
CA MET A 44 21.79 -9.35 -29.01
C MET A 44 20.87 -10.47 -29.52
N ARG A 45 20.28 -11.26 -28.62
CA ARG A 45 19.21 -12.21 -28.97
C ARG A 45 18.33 -12.45 -27.76
N GLY A 46 17.21 -11.73 -27.69
CA GLY A 46 16.16 -12.04 -26.72
C GLY A 46 15.32 -10.86 -26.24
N MET A 47 14.65 -10.13 -27.14
CA MET A 47 13.48 -9.29 -26.80
C MET A 47 12.27 -10.15 -26.41
N ARG A 48 12.43 -11.04 -25.43
CA ARG A 48 11.34 -11.90 -24.92
C ARG A 48 11.56 -12.19 -23.44
N GLY A 49 11.19 -11.22 -22.63
CA GLY A 49 11.34 -11.30 -21.19
C GLY A 49 10.58 -10.20 -20.47
N GLY A 50 9.26 -10.13 -20.67
CA GLY A 50 8.34 -9.35 -19.85
C GLY A 50 8.28 -9.89 -18.42
N LYS A 51 9.41 -9.88 -17.70
CA LYS A 51 9.48 -10.21 -16.28
C LYS A 51 9.36 -8.91 -15.48
N HIS A 52 8.12 -8.62 -15.10
CA HIS A 52 7.78 -8.11 -13.78
C HIS A 52 8.74 -7.08 -13.14
N ARG A 53 8.81 -5.85 -13.67
CA ARG A 53 8.86 -4.70 -12.74
C ARG A 53 7.46 -4.46 -12.24
N GLY A 54 7.04 -5.28 -11.27
CA GLY A 54 5.94 -4.96 -10.38
C GLY A 54 6.27 -3.64 -9.71
N MET A 55 5.89 -2.54 -10.37
CA MET A 55 5.92 -1.21 -9.77
C MET A 55 5.33 -1.33 -8.39
N ARG A 56 6.17 -1.05 -7.39
CA ARG A 56 5.86 -0.90 -5.98
C ARG A 56 4.46 -0.29 -5.82
N LYS A 57 3.44 -1.14 -5.75
CA LYS A 57 2.03 -0.80 -5.44
C LYS A 57 1.83 -0.63 -3.93
N HIS A 58 2.92 -0.58 -3.16
CA HIS A 58 2.90 -0.27 -1.75
C HIS A 58 2.79 1.26 -1.64
N GLY A 59 1.60 1.77 -1.29
CA GLY A 59 1.42 3.18 -0.95
C GLY A 59 0.37 3.96 -1.75
N ARG A 60 -0.52 3.32 -2.54
CA ARG A 60 -1.58 4.08 -3.24
C ARG A 60 -2.57 4.78 -2.29
N GLY A 61 -2.79 4.26 -1.09
CA GLY A 61 -3.67 4.90 -0.09
C GLY A 61 -3.11 6.23 0.41
N MET A 62 -1.81 6.28 0.69
CA MET A 62 -1.13 7.47 1.20
C MET A 62 -0.90 8.55 0.14
N ARG A 63 -0.78 8.16 -1.13
CA ARG A 63 -0.52 9.13 -2.21
C ARG A 63 -1.68 10.10 -2.44
N ALA A 64 -2.91 9.71 -2.12
CA ALA A 64 -4.06 10.61 -2.23
C ALA A 64 -3.98 11.74 -1.20
N PHE A 65 -3.64 11.41 0.05
CA PHE A 65 -3.45 12.41 1.12
C PHE A 65 -2.23 13.30 0.86
N GLY A 66 -1.17 12.78 0.22
CA GLY A 66 0.02 13.56 -0.13
C GLY A 66 -0.19 14.63 -1.20
N GLN A 67 -1.34 14.68 -1.86
CA GLN A 67 -1.71 15.72 -2.83
C GLN A 67 -2.63 16.80 -2.22
N LEU A 68 -3.04 16.61 -0.96
CA LEU A 68 -3.74 17.63 -0.19
C LEU A 68 -2.70 18.56 0.42
N ASN A 69 -3.02 19.85 0.51
CA ASN A 69 -2.22 20.85 1.22
C ASN A 69 -2.37 20.64 2.74
N LEU A 70 -1.80 19.54 3.25
CA LEU A 70 -1.83 19.21 4.67
C LEU A 70 -0.87 20.10 5.45
N THR A 71 -1.31 20.59 6.60
CA THR A 71 -0.43 21.24 7.57
C THR A 71 0.56 20.22 8.16
N ASP A 72 1.68 20.69 8.70
CA ASP A 72 2.66 19.78 9.29
C ASP A 72 2.12 19.04 10.52
N ALA A 73 1.26 19.70 11.31
CA ALA A 73 0.54 19.06 12.41
C ALA A 73 -0.39 17.92 11.92
N GLN A 74 -1.09 18.12 10.80
CA GLN A 74 -1.93 17.07 10.20
C GLN A 74 -1.09 15.90 9.67
N LYS A 75 0.04 16.19 9.01
CA LYS A 75 0.97 15.16 8.52
C LYS A 75 1.50 14.31 9.67
N GLU A 76 1.88 14.94 10.79
CA GLU A 76 2.41 14.23 11.94
C GLU A 76 1.34 13.35 12.61
N ARG A 77 0.11 13.86 12.75
CA ARG A 77 -1.03 13.05 13.22
C ARG A 77 -1.29 11.85 12.31
N MET A 78 -1.28 12.05 10.99
CA MET A 78 -1.45 10.93 10.05
C MET A 78 -0.33 9.89 10.17
N ARG A 79 0.93 10.32 10.31
CA ARG A 79 2.06 9.39 10.54
C ARG A 79 1.83 8.58 11.81
N SER A 80 1.51 9.24 12.92
CA SER A 80 1.24 8.56 14.19
C SER A 80 0.10 7.54 14.08
N ILE A 81 -1.02 7.88 13.41
CA ILE A 81 -2.14 6.96 13.17
C ILE A 81 -1.66 5.72 12.40
N HIS A 82 -0.87 5.92 11.34
CA HIS A 82 -0.40 4.84 10.49
C HIS A 82 0.69 3.98 11.14
N GLU A 83 1.56 4.58 11.94
CA GLU A 83 2.58 3.86 12.71
C GLU A 83 1.96 3.02 13.82
N GLY A 84 1.03 3.59 14.60
CA GLY A 84 0.29 2.85 15.61
C GLY A 84 -0.47 1.67 15.01
N ALA A 85 -1.17 1.89 13.89
CA ALA A 85 -1.86 0.80 13.18
C ALA A 85 -0.89 -0.25 12.63
N ARG A 86 0.30 0.15 12.16
CA ARG A 86 1.32 -0.78 11.67
C ARG A 86 1.85 -1.65 12.80
N GLN A 87 2.21 -1.05 13.93
CA GLN A 87 2.70 -1.77 15.11
C GLN A 87 1.62 -2.71 15.65
N GLY A 88 0.40 -2.21 15.87
CA GLY A 88 -0.72 -3.00 16.40
C GLY A 88 -1.21 -4.14 15.49
N THR A 89 -0.81 -4.16 14.21
CA THR A 89 -1.15 -5.24 13.27
C THR A 89 0.05 -6.07 12.82
N GLN A 90 1.24 -5.82 13.36
CA GLN A 90 2.48 -6.47 12.92
C GLN A 90 2.41 -7.99 13.06
N ALA A 91 2.09 -8.50 14.26
CA ALA A 91 2.01 -9.94 14.53
C ALA A 91 1.03 -10.66 13.57
N ARG A 92 -0.17 -10.09 13.35
CA ARG A 92 -1.16 -10.63 12.41
C ARG A 92 -0.63 -10.70 10.97
N ARG A 93 0.14 -9.70 10.54
CA ARG A 93 0.75 -9.67 9.19
C ARG A 93 1.86 -10.71 9.05
N GLU A 94 2.65 -10.91 10.11
CA GLU A 94 3.70 -11.92 10.16
C GLU A 94 3.13 -13.32 10.13
N GLU A 95 2.10 -13.60 10.94
CA GLU A 95 1.38 -14.87 10.92
C GLU A 95 0.78 -15.16 9.54
N LEU A 96 0.07 -14.18 8.96
CA LEU A 96 -0.48 -14.32 7.63
C LEU A 96 0.61 -14.55 6.56
N ARG A 97 1.77 -13.91 6.72
CA ARG A 97 2.93 -14.12 5.83
C ARG A 97 3.48 -15.54 5.97
N GLN A 98 3.58 -16.07 7.19
CA GLN A 98 4.05 -17.43 7.43
C GLN A 98 3.14 -18.45 6.76
N ILE A 99 1.81 -18.31 6.92
CA ILE A 99 0.83 -19.18 6.24
C ILE A 99 1.04 -19.17 4.72
N PHE A 100 1.24 -18.00 4.11
CA PHE A 100 1.50 -17.93 2.66
C PHE A 100 2.89 -18.40 2.24
N MET A 101 3.89 -18.38 3.11
CA MET A 101 5.20 -18.97 2.81
C MET A 101 5.10 -20.48 2.63
N THR A 102 4.31 -21.17 3.47
CA THR A 102 4.03 -22.61 3.31
C THR A 102 3.49 -22.93 1.92
N LYS A 103 2.50 -22.14 1.45
CA LYS A 103 1.96 -22.28 0.10
C LYS A 103 3.00 -21.98 -0.99
N ARG A 104 3.85 -20.99 -0.78
CA ARG A 104 4.88 -20.57 -1.75
C ARG A 104 6.00 -21.58 -1.89
N GLN A 105 6.30 -22.34 -0.83
CA GLN A 105 7.30 -23.40 -0.81
C GLN A 105 6.81 -24.72 -1.43
N GLY A 106 5.61 -24.73 -2.02
CA GLY A 106 5.03 -25.92 -2.67
C GLY A 106 4.10 -26.72 -1.78
N GLY A 107 3.85 -26.29 -0.54
CA GLY A 107 2.87 -26.90 0.34
C GLY A 107 1.42 -26.55 -0.03
N GLN A 108 0.49 -27.39 0.40
CA GLN A 108 -0.94 -27.06 0.43
C GLN A 108 -1.30 -26.51 1.81
N LEU A 109 -2.24 -25.57 1.85
CA LEU A 109 -2.78 -25.07 3.12
C LEU A 109 -3.75 -26.10 3.67
N THR A 110 -3.65 -26.38 4.97
CA THR A 110 -4.69 -27.16 5.65
C THR A 110 -5.97 -26.33 5.75
N PRO A 111 -7.16 -26.96 5.91
CA PRO A 111 -8.41 -26.24 6.11
C PRO A 111 -8.36 -25.23 7.27
N GLU A 112 -7.67 -25.58 8.36
CA GLU A 112 -7.49 -24.72 9.53
C GLU A 112 -6.63 -23.50 9.21
N GLN A 113 -5.54 -23.69 8.46
CA GLN A 113 -4.69 -22.59 7.99
C GLN A 113 -5.45 -21.67 7.04
N GLU A 114 -6.33 -22.22 6.19
CA GLU A 114 -7.17 -21.42 5.31
C GLU A 114 -8.21 -20.60 6.08
N ALA A 115 -8.87 -21.20 7.07
CA ALA A 115 -9.80 -20.50 7.97
C ALA A 115 -9.08 -19.39 8.75
N ARG A 116 -7.90 -19.67 9.31
CA ARG A 116 -7.08 -18.70 10.02
C ARG A 116 -6.63 -17.55 9.11
N ALA A 117 -6.21 -17.85 7.89
CA ALA A 117 -5.83 -16.84 6.92
C ALA A 117 -7.01 -15.92 6.53
N ARG A 118 -8.23 -16.46 6.45
CA ARG A 118 -9.45 -15.65 6.22
C ARG A 118 -9.71 -14.72 7.39
N GLN A 119 -9.73 -15.24 8.61
CA GLN A 119 -9.90 -14.44 9.82
C GLN A 119 -8.87 -13.31 9.91
N LEU A 120 -7.57 -13.61 9.75
CA LEU A 120 -6.50 -12.62 9.77
C LEU A 120 -6.68 -11.53 8.69
N ARG A 121 -7.18 -11.89 7.50
CA ARG A 121 -7.47 -10.91 6.45
C ARG A 121 -8.60 -9.97 6.84
N ASP A 122 -9.65 -10.48 7.47
CA ASP A 122 -10.79 -9.68 7.90
C ASP A 122 -10.38 -8.74 9.04
N GLU A 123 -9.65 -9.23 10.05
CA GLU A 123 -9.09 -8.40 11.12
C GLU A 123 -8.18 -7.28 10.57
N LEU A 124 -7.29 -7.61 9.62
CA LEU A 124 -6.43 -6.63 8.97
C LEU A 124 -7.21 -5.64 8.10
N ARG A 125 -8.34 -6.06 7.51
CA ARG A 125 -9.22 -5.20 6.72
C ARG A 125 -9.95 -4.21 7.62
N GLU A 126 -10.49 -4.67 8.73
CA GLU A 126 -11.12 -3.81 9.73
C GLU A 126 -10.13 -2.81 10.31
N ALA A 127 -8.94 -3.25 10.71
CA ALA A 127 -7.90 -2.36 11.22
C ALA A 127 -7.54 -1.28 10.18
N ARG A 128 -7.45 -1.65 8.90
CA ARG A 128 -7.23 -0.69 7.81
C ARG A 128 -8.40 0.30 7.67
N GLN A 129 -9.64 -0.16 7.78
CA GLN A 129 -10.81 0.71 7.68
C GLN A 129 -10.86 1.71 8.83
N ARG A 130 -10.58 1.27 10.06
CA ARG A 130 -10.48 2.15 11.24
C ARG A 130 -9.39 3.20 11.02
N THR A 131 -8.17 2.77 10.69
CA THR A 131 -7.06 3.66 10.36
C THR A 131 -7.41 4.68 9.27
N HIS A 132 -8.17 4.26 8.25
CA HIS A 132 -8.61 5.15 7.18
C HIS A 132 -9.60 6.20 7.68
N ASN A 133 -10.58 5.80 8.48
CA ASN A 133 -11.56 6.71 9.07
C ASN A 133 -10.89 7.71 10.02
N ASP A 134 -9.95 7.24 10.84
CA ASP A 134 -9.16 8.09 11.75
C ASP A 134 -8.37 9.13 10.95
N ALA A 135 -7.75 8.72 9.83
CA ALA A 135 -7.03 9.63 8.94
C ALA A 135 -7.96 10.64 8.25
N LEU A 136 -9.19 10.26 7.90
CA LEU A 136 -10.18 11.20 7.37
C LEU A 136 -10.61 12.22 8.42
N GLY A 137 -10.71 11.83 9.69
CA GLY A 137 -11.03 12.74 10.79
C GLY A 137 -9.97 13.82 11.05
N VAL A 138 -8.77 13.69 10.47
CA VAL A 138 -7.71 14.72 10.54
C VAL A 138 -7.90 15.83 9.50
N LEU A 139 -8.66 15.57 8.44
CA LEU A 139 -8.85 16.52 7.34
C LEU A 139 -9.85 17.62 7.71
N THR A 140 -9.65 18.81 7.12
CA THR A 140 -10.69 19.85 7.14
C THR A 140 -11.81 19.52 6.15
N THR A 141 -12.92 20.25 6.24
CA THR A 141 -14.05 20.12 5.31
C THR A 141 -13.63 20.37 3.86
N GLU A 142 -12.83 21.40 3.62
CA GLU A 142 -12.34 21.77 2.27
C GLU A 142 -11.39 20.70 1.71
N GLN A 143 -10.48 20.19 2.54
CA GLN A 143 -9.57 19.10 2.15
C GLN A 143 -10.33 17.81 1.85
N SER A 144 -11.41 17.54 2.58
CA SER A 144 -12.28 16.38 2.36
C SER A 144 -13.03 16.48 1.02
N ALA A 145 -13.55 17.67 0.69
CA ALA A 145 -14.18 17.92 -0.61
C ALA A 145 -13.18 17.76 -1.77
N GLN A 146 -11.96 18.26 -1.61
CA GLN A 146 -10.89 18.07 -2.60
C GLN A 146 -10.55 16.59 -2.79
N LEU A 147 -10.43 15.83 -1.69
CA LEU A 147 -10.18 14.39 -1.74
C LEU A 147 -11.29 13.65 -2.49
N ASP A 148 -12.55 14.02 -2.31
CA ASP A 148 -13.68 13.39 -3.00
C ASP A 148 -13.70 13.70 -4.49
N LYS A 149 -13.38 14.93 -4.90
CA LYS A 149 -13.17 15.27 -6.32
C LYS A 149 -12.06 14.39 -6.93
N MET A 150 -10.93 14.27 -6.25
CA MET A 150 -9.83 13.42 -6.72
C MET A 150 -10.21 11.94 -6.80
N LYS A 151 -11.04 11.43 -5.88
CA LYS A 151 -11.57 10.06 -5.94
C LYS A 151 -12.44 9.86 -7.19
N GLN A 152 -13.30 10.82 -7.52
CA GLN A 152 -14.15 10.76 -8.71
C GLN A 152 -13.32 10.78 -10.00
N GLU A 153 -12.35 11.69 -10.11
CA GLU A 153 -11.42 11.75 -11.24
C GLU A 153 -10.63 10.45 -11.40
N HIS A 154 -10.15 9.89 -10.28
CA HIS A 154 -9.43 8.62 -10.30
C HIS A 154 -10.32 7.44 -10.73
N LYS A 155 -11.61 7.46 -10.34
CA LYS A 155 -12.60 6.45 -10.76
C LYS A 155 -12.84 6.53 -12.26
N ALA A 156 -13.11 7.72 -12.79
CA ALA A 156 -13.31 7.95 -14.23
C ALA A 156 -12.09 7.48 -15.05
N ARG A 157 -10.89 7.89 -14.65
CA ARG A 157 -9.65 7.47 -15.30
C ARG A 157 -9.43 5.95 -15.23
N ARG A 158 -9.84 5.30 -14.14
CA ARG A 158 -9.74 3.84 -14.00
C ARG A 158 -10.70 3.12 -14.94
N GLU A 159 -11.91 3.64 -15.10
CA GLU A 159 -12.92 3.08 -16.01
C GLU A 159 -12.47 3.23 -17.48
N GLU A 160 -11.94 4.39 -17.86
CA GLU A 160 -11.35 4.62 -19.18
C GLU A 160 -10.19 3.64 -19.45
N MET A 161 -9.26 3.51 -18.50
CA MET A 161 -8.18 2.53 -18.60
C MET A 161 -8.68 1.08 -18.69
N ARG A 162 -9.81 0.76 -18.05
CA ARG A 162 -10.43 -0.57 -18.14
C ARG A 162 -11.01 -0.81 -19.54
N LYS A 163 -11.71 0.18 -20.12
CA LYS A 163 -12.23 0.13 -21.49
C LYS A 163 -11.11 -0.06 -22.52
N ARG A 164 -10.10 0.81 -22.48
CA ARG A 164 -8.93 0.75 -23.37
C ARG A 164 -8.19 -0.59 -23.28
N ARG A 165 -8.09 -1.17 -22.06
CA ARG A 165 -7.51 -2.51 -21.88
C ARG A 165 -8.38 -3.63 -22.46
N GLY A 166 -9.71 -3.48 -22.40
CA GLY A 166 -10.66 -4.37 -23.05
C GLY A 166 -10.48 -4.35 -24.56
N GLU A 167 -10.52 -3.16 -25.17
CA GLU A 167 -10.30 -2.95 -26.61
C GLU A 167 -8.96 -3.52 -27.08
N MET A 168 -7.88 -3.27 -26.34
CA MET A 168 -6.56 -3.84 -26.67
C MET A 168 -6.53 -5.37 -26.58
N ARG A 169 -7.32 -5.98 -25.68
CA ARG A 169 -7.42 -7.46 -25.60
C ARG A 169 -8.20 -7.99 -26.80
N SER A 170 -9.36 -7.42 -27.10
CA SER A 170 -10.17 -7.81 -28.27
C SER A 170 -9.39 -7.64 -29.57
N ARG A 171 -8.65 -6.53 -29.74
CA ARG A 171 -7.79 -6.32 -30.91
C ARG A 171 -6.68 -7.36 -31.02
N ARG A 172 -6.10 -7.78 -29.88
CA ARG A 172 -5.07 -8.84 -29.85
C ARG A 172 -5.64 -10.21 -30.19
N GLU A 173 -6.87 -10.51 -29.75
CA GLU A 173 -7.58 -11.74 -30.09
C GLU A 173 -7.90 -11.77 -31.58
N GLN A 174 -8.43 -10.69 -32.15
CA GLN A 174 -8.67 -10.56 -33.59
C GLN A 174 -7.39 -10.73 -34.44
N MET A 175 -6.26 -10.15 -34.00
CA MET A 175 -4.97 -10.35 -34.67
C MET A 175 -4.43 -11.78 -34.54
N ARG A 176 -4.79 -12.51 -33.46
CA ARG A 176 -4.37 -13.90 -33.23
C ARG A 176 -5.20 -14.89 -34.03
N GLU A 177 -6.47 -14.58 -34.28
CA GLU A 177 -7.45 -15.44 -34.96
C GLU A 177 -7.46 -15.32 -36.49
N GLY A 178 -6.63 -14.42 -37.08
CA GLY A 178 -6.27 -14.54 -38.49
C GLY A 178 -7.11 -13.73 -39.50
N THR A 179 -7.48 -12.48 -39.19
CA THR A 179 -8.09 -11.55 -40.17
C THR A 179 -7.46 -10.15 -40.24
N GLY A 180 -6.33 -9.89 -39.57
CA GLY A 180 -5.79 -8.53 -39.43
C GLY A 180 -4.71 -8.14 -40.45
N GLN A 181 -5.08 -7.72 -41.66
CA GLN A 181 -4.27 -6.70 -42.36
C GLN A 181 -4.34 -5.41 -41.51
N PRO A 182 -3.22 -4.74 -41.21
CA PRO A 182 -3.25 -3.48 -40.47
C PRO A 182 -4.06 -2.44 -41.26
N PRO A 183 -4.79 -1.52 -40.60
CA PRO A 183 -5.46 -0.44 -41.30
C PRO A 183 -4.40 0.36 -42.07
N GLN A 184 -4.50 0.36 -43.39
CA GLN A 184 -3.75 1.27 -44.25
C GLN A 184 -4.19 2.68 -43.84
N GLN A 185 -3.21 3.51 -43.44
CA GLN A 185 -3.46 4.90 -43.08
C GLN A 185 -3.82 5.73 -44.30
#